data_AF-A0A0A5FYN4-F1
#
_entry.id   AF-A0A0A5FYN4-F1
#
_cell.length_a   1.000
_cell.length_b   1.000
_cell.length_c   1.000
_cell.angle_alpha   90.00
_cell.angle_beta   90.00
_cell.angle_gamma   90.00
#
_symmetry.space_group_name_H-M   'P 1'
#
loop_
_entity.id
_entity.type
_entity.pdbx_description
1 polymer ?
#
loop_
_entity_poly.entity_id
_entity_poly.type
_entity_poly.pdbx_seq_one_letter_code
_entity_poly.pdbx_strand_id
1 'polypeptide(L)'
;MFNREKQLLKWGETRKMGKWKYVFLYGVFMGGTFYFIFSILLNTIFNTYYSLLVLLIEAVPFGIILGIATWIMSERKYKKYRLLNK
;
A
#
# COMPACT_ATOMS: atom_id res chain seq x y z
N MET A 1 -7.07 -10.15 23.61
CA MET A 1 -5.62 -9.89 23.48
C MET A 1 -5.25 -9.86 22.00
N PHE A 2 -4.80 -8.73 21.47
CA PHE A 2 -4.17 -8.69 20.15
C PHE A 2 -2.94 -9.61 20.18
N ASN A 3 -2.90 -10.62 19.31
CA ASN A 3 -1.77 -11.54 19.22
C ASN A 3 -0.57 -10.81 18.58
N ARG A 4 0.19 -10.08 19.41
CA ARG A 4 1.30 -9.20 19.01
C ARG A 4 2.43 -9.96 18.32
N GLU A 5 2.62 -11.22 18.66
CA GLU A 5 3.61 -12.11 18.02
C GLU A 5 3.29 -12.36 16.55
N LYS A 6 2.01 -12.60 16.23
CA LYS A 6 1.57 -12.74 14.83
C LYS A 6 1.82 -11.47 14.00
N GLN A 7 1.71 -10.28 14.61
CA GLN A 7 2.01 -9.02 13.91
C GLN A 7 3.50 -8.84 13.64
N LEU A 8 4.35 -9.22 14.61
CA LEU A 8 5.80 -9.21 14.45
C LEU A 8 6.26 -10.16 13.34
N LEU A 9 5.70 -11.37 13.29
CA LEU A 9 5.96 -12.33 12.21
C LEU A 9 5.60 -11.74 10.84
N LYS A 10 4.40 -11.16 10.71
CA LYS A 10 3.95 -10.50 9.47
C LYS A 10 4.88 -9.35 9.05
N TRP A 11 5.30 -8.50 9.98
CA TRP A 11 6.24 -7.42 9.66
C TRP A 11 7.64 -7.94 9.32
N GLY A 12 8.07 -9.05 9.94
CA GLY A 12 9.30 -9.74 9.59
C GLY A 12 9.26 -10.32 8.17
N GLU A 13 8.16 -10.95 7.78
CA GLU A 13 7.92 -11.44 6.41
C GLU A 13 7.87 -10.30 5.40
N THR A 14 7.15 -9.22 5.74
CA THR A 14 7.08 -8.00 4.94
C THR A 14 8.48 -7.48 4.65
N ARG A 15 9.33 -7.36 5.69
CA ARG A 15 10.73 -6.93 5.55
C ARG A 15 11.57 -7.86 4.68
N LYS A 16 11.41 -9.18 4.83
CA LYS A 16 12.10 -10.19 3.99
C LYS A 16 11.76 -10.04 2.49
N MET A 17 10.54 -9.58 2.17
CA MET A 17 10.11 -9.35 0.80
C MET A 17 10.89 -8.20 0.13
N GLY A 18 11.37 -7.22 0.90
CA GLY A 18 12.13 -6.07 0.42
C GLY A 18 11.27 -4.90 -0.04
N LYS A 19 11.81 -3.68 0.08
CA LYS A 19 11.08 -2.41 -0.16
C LYS A 19 10.43 -2.37 -1.54
N TRP A 20 11.21 -2.56 -2.60
CA TRP A 20 10.72 -2.39 -3.98
C TRP A 20 9.68 -3.44 -4.37
N LYS A 21 9.88 -4.69 -3.96
CA LYS A 21 8.90 -5.76 -4.23
C LYS A 21 7.59 -5.51 -3.50
N TYR A 22 7.65 -5.04 -2.25
CA TYR A 22 6.45 -4.65 -1.51
C TYR A 22 5.73 -3.46 -2.16
N VAL A 23 6.46 -2.42 -2.54
CA VAL A 23 5.90 -1.23 -3.20
C VAL A 23 5.21 -1.61 -4.51
N PHE A 24 5.83 -2.47 -5.33
CA PHE A 24 5.21 -2.95 -6.56
C PHE A 24 3.93 -3.75 -6.30
N LEU A 25 3.97 -4.75 -5.41
CA LEU A 25 2.82 -5.64 -5.19
C LEU A 25 1.69 -4.97 -4.41
N TYR A 26 2.00 -4.36 -3.27
CA TYR A 26 0.98 -3.81 -2.37
C TYR A 26 0.65 -2.35 -2.68
N GLY A 27 1.64 -1.58 -3.15
CA GLY A 27 1.43 -0.20 -3.57
C GLY A 27 0.81 -0.11 -4.96
N VAL A 28 1.55 -0.54 -5.99
CA VAL A 28 1.16 -0.35 -7.39
C VAL A 28 0.03 -1.29 -7.79
N PHE A 29 0.20 -2.60 -7.60
CA PHE A 29 -0.85 -3.55 -7.98
C PHE A 29 -2.08 -3.41 -7.09
N MET A 30 -1.98 -3.62 -5.78
CA MET A 30 -3.17 -3.49 -4.91
C MET A 30 -3.68 -2.05 -4.79
N GLY A 31 -2.82 -1.11 -4.39
CA GLY A 31 -3.22 0.30 -4.18
C GLY A 31 -3.62 1.01 -5.48
N GLY A 32 -2.88 0.79 -6.57
CA GLY A 32 -3.21 1.33 -7.89
C GLY A 32 -4.50 0.73 -8.46
N THR A 33 -4.73 -0.58 -8.36
CA THR A 33 -6.01 -1.18 -8.78
C THR A 33 -7.17 -0.65 -7.95
N PHE A 34 -7.01 -0.50 -6.62
CA PHE A 34 -8.03 0.09 -5.77
C PHE A 34 -8.35 1.52 -6.20
N TYR A 35 -7.33 2.35 -6.41
CA TYR A 35 -7.51 3.73 -6.88
C TYR A 35 -8.22 3.77 -8.24
N PHE A 36 -7.81 2.93 -9.19
CA PHE A 36 -8.42 2.87 -10.51
C PHE A 36 -9.91 2.52 -10.46
N ILE A 37 -10.27 1.47 -9.72
CA ILE A 37 -11.68 1.07 -9.54
C ILE A 37 -12.46 2.19 -8.83
N PHE A 38 -11.88 2.77 -7.78
CA PHE A 38 -12.52 3.86 -7.04
C PHE A 38 -12.75 5.08 -7.93
N SER A 39 -11.78 5.47 -8.74
CA SER A 39 -11.88 6.59 -9.67
C SER A 39 -12.92 6.35 -10.77
N ILE A 40 -13.04 5.13 -11.31
CA ILE A 40 -14.13 4.77 -12.24
C ILE A 40 -15.50 4.90 -11.56
N LEU A 41 -15.60 4.46 -10.32
CA LEU A 41 -16.84 4.51 -9.56
C LEU A 41 -17.26 5.96 -9.28
N LEU A 42 -16.30 6.81 -8.89
CA LEU A 42 -16.51 8.26 -8.76
C LEU A 42 -16.89 8.92 -10.09
N ASN A 43 -16.20 8.55 -11.17
CA ASN A 43 -16.48 9.06 -12.50
C ASN A 43 -17.95 8.82 -12.91
N THR A 44 -18.43 7.60 -12.63
CA THR A 44 -19.81 7.17 -12.88
C THR A 44 -20.82 7.93 -12.02
N ILE A 45 -20.53 8.12 -10.72
CA ILE A 45 -21.43 8.84 -9.78
C ILE A 45 -21.53 10.32 -10.12
N PHE A 46 -20.40 10.97 -10.43
CA PHE A 46 -20.33 12.41 -10.68
C PHE A 46 -20.53 12.78 -12.16
N ASN A 47 -20.80 11.80 -13.03
CA ASN A 47 -20.99 11.96 -14.47
C ASN A 47 -19.89 12.83 -15.12
N THR A 48 -18.64 12.58 -14.72
CA THR A 48 -17.46 13.28 -15.26
C THR A 48 -16.87 12.46 -16.40
N TYR A 49 -16.31 13.09 -17.42
CA TYR A 49 -15.63 12.36 -18.49
C TYR A 49 -14.11 12.40 -18.27
N TYR A 50 -13.57 11.30 -17.74
CA TYR A 50 -12.12 11.08 -17.66
C TYR A 50 -11.75 9.89 -18.53
N SER A 51 -10.66 10.02 -19.29
CA SER A 51 -10.14 8.91 -20.08
C SER A 51 -9.61 7.80 -19.18
N LEU A 52 -9.99 6.55 -19.47
CA LEU A 52 -9.51 5.38 -18.73
C LEU A 52 -7.98 5.28 -18.72
N LEU A 53 -7.32 5.69 -19.82
CA LEU A 53 -5.86 5.71 -19.89
C LEU A 53 -5.25 6.72 -18.93
N VAL A 54 -5.88 7.89 -18.75
CA VAL A 54 -5.43 8.91 -17.80
C VAL A 54 -5.55 8.39 -16.37
N LEU A 55 -6.70 7.80 -16.02
CA LEU A 55 -6.92 7.18 -14.70
C LEU A 55 -5.90 6.07 -14.40
N LEU A 56 -5.55 5.27 -15.41
CA LEU A 56 -4.55 4.20 -15.27
C LEU A 56 -3.15 4.77 -15.03
N ILE A 57 -2.75 5.81 -15.78
CA ILE A 57 -1.45 6.47 -15.63
C ILE A 57 -1.36 7.15 -14.26
N GLU A 58 -2.42 7.77 -13.77
CA GLU A 58 -2.48 8.40 -12.44
C GLU A 58 -2.45 7.39 -11.29
N ALA A 59 -2.99 6.18 -11.50
CA ALA A 59 -2.99 5.11 -10.51
C ALA A 59 -1.57 4.62 -10.15
N VAL A 60 -0.64 4.64 -11.11
CA VAL A 60 0.75 4.17 -10.91
C VAL A 60 1.52 5.02 -9.89
N PRO A 61 1.69 6.35 -10.06
CA PRO A 61 2.39 7.18 -9.08
C PRO A 61 1.68 7.18 -7.73
N PHE A 62 0.34 7.14 -7.71
CA PHE A 62 -0.42 7.02 -6.47
C PHE A 62 -0.10 5.72 -5.73
N GLY A 63 -0.10 4.59 -6.44
CA GLY A 63 0.27 3.29 -5.89
C GLY A 63 1.71 3.25 -5.39
N ILE A 64 2.66 3.87 -6.09
CA ILE A 64 4.06 3.97 -5.64
C ILE A 64 4.14 4.75 -4.32
N ILE A 65 3.52 5.94 -4.24
CA ILE A 65 3.54 6.80 -3.05
C ILE A 65 2.92 6.06 -1.86
N LEU A 66 1.74 5.46 -2.04
CA LEU A 66 1.09 4.68 -1.00
C LEU A 66 1.92 3.48 -0.56
N GLY A 67 2.50 2.74 -1.50
CA GLY A 67 3.38 1.60 -1.22
C GLY A 67 4.59 2.01 -0.38
N ILE A 68 5.22 3.13 -0.71
CA ILE A 68 6.37 3.65 0.04
C ILE A 68 5.94 4.09 1.44
N ALA A 69 4.85 4.86 1.56
CA ALA A 69 4.35 5.34 2.84
C ALA A 69 4.00 4.20 3.78
N THR A 70 3.22 3.22 3.29
CA THR A 70 2.82 2.03 4.06
C THR A 70 4.02 1.18 4.46
N TRP A 71 5.00 0.99 3.57
CA TRP A 71 6.26 0.31 3.90
C TRP A 71 7.01 1.00 5.04
N ILE A 72 7.21 2.33 4.95
CA ILE A 72 7.91 3.10 5.97
C ILE A 72 7.18 3.02 7.31
N MET A 73 5.85 3.11 7.31
CA MET A 73 5.05 2.94 8.53
C MET A 73 5.21 1.54 9.13
N SER A 74 5.26 0.49 8.29
CA SER A 74 5.49 -0.89 8.75
C SER A 74 6.87 -1.06 9.39
N GLU A 75 7.92 -0.49 8.79
CA GLU A 75 9.28 -0.52 9.31
C GLU A 75 9.40 0.26 10.64
N ARG A 76 8.75 1.44 10.72
CA ARG A 76 8.71 2.23 11.96
C ARG A 76 8.03 1.47 13.10
N LYS A 77 6.90 0.81 12.81
CA LYS A 77 6.21 -0.05 13.78
C LYS A 77 7.12 -1.21 14.20
N TYR A 78 7.66 -1.96 13.25
CA TYR A 78 8.56 -3.08 13.54
C TYR A 78 9.73 -2.70 14.46
N LYS A 79 10.42 -1.58 14.16
CA LYS A 79 11.51 -1.07 15.01
C LYS A 79 11.04 -0.70 16.42
N LYS A 80 9.90 0.00 16.54
CA LYS A 80 9.32 0.37 17.84
C LYS A 80 8.99 -0.86 18.69
N TYR A 81 8.39 -1.89 18.08
CA TYR A 81 8.03 -3.12 18.80
C TYR A 81 9.25 -3.96 19.17
N ARG A 82 10.28 -4.02 18.32
CA ARG A 82 11.53 -4.74 18.62
C ARG A 82 12.30 -4.08 19.78
N LEU A 83 12.25 -2.76 19.91
CA LEU A 83 12.91 -2.02 21.00
C LEU A 83 12.20 -2.16 22.35
N LEU A 84 10.88 -2.39 22.37
CA LEU A 84 10.09 -2.56 23.60
C LEU A 84 10.17 -3.97 24.21
N ASN A 85 10.57 -4.97 23.42
CA ASN A 85 10.68 -6.38 23.85
C ASN A 85 12.15 -6.82 24.03
N LYS A 86 13.08 -5.88 24.17
CA LYS A 86 14.50 -6.14 24.40
C LYS A 86 14.86 -5.72 25.81
#